data_AF-A0A9W6LU30-F1
#
_entry.id   AF-A0A9W6LU30-F1
#
_cell.length_a   1.000
_cell.length_b   1.000
_cell.length_c   1.000
_cell.angle_alpha   90.00
_cell.angle_beta   90.00
_cell.angle_gamma   90.00
#
_symmetry.space_group_name_H-M   'P 1'
#
loop_
_entity.id
_entity.type
_entity.pdbx_description
1 polymer ?
#
loop_
_entity_poly.entity_id
_entity_poly.type
_entity_poly.pdbx_seq_one_letter_code
_entity_poly.pdbx_strand_id
1 'polypeptide(L)'
;MHDSERLARAPVLGKTQNREKIMAKLPALVDAIAEVDGRDRATIDHVARVIREAGYIPTTKRGSGASEMTAREAANLLLALKGADAPKDGPLAIDRFRSLRQEETPHSGVNYEGFSQLPIAIKNVAEARTFGEALEALIDGAPELSQCLRQCVFEAYGEPRAPLIFKMVETGSFAGVEVTLKRYQAEVALWRNFAGQPETDFITTFLPDLERQEAGFYGAGTKDHRVAVGFGFPTLIHIAQTLSPDERR
;
A
#
# COMPACT_ATOMS: atom_id res chain seq x y z
N MET A 1 -7.41 49.74 51.17
CA MET A 1 -8.41 48.66 50.95
C MET A 1 -8.46 48.45 49.44
N HIS A 2 -7.56 47.60 48.93
CA HIS A 2 -7.82 46.21 48.54
C HIS A 2 -8.47 46.10 47.16
N ASP A 3 -7.62 46.05 46.13
CA ASP A 3 -7.86 45.28 44.90
C ASP A 3 -6.50 45.08 44.22
N SER A 4 -5.71 44.09 44.66
CA SER A 4 -5.77 42.68 44.24
C SER A 4 -5.35 42.49 42.78
N GLU A 5 -4.03 42.30 42.65
CA GLU A 5 -3.33 41.60 41.58
C GLU A 5 -4.18 40.50 40.91
N ARG A 6 -4.58 40.73 39.66
CA ARG A 6 -4.95 39.65 38.73
C ARG A 6 -3.90 39.58 37.63
N LEU A 7 -2.77 38.97 37.96
CA LEU A 7 -1.82 38.43 37.00
C LEU A 7 -2.52 37.33 36.19
N ALA A 8 -2.70 37.60 34.91
CA ALA A 8 -3.15 36.65 33.90
C ALA A 8 -2.15 35.47 33.83
N ARG A 9 -2.54 34.33 34.41
CA ARG A 9 -1.85 33.06 34.19
C ARG A 9 -2.17 32.59 32.78
N ALA A 10 -1.19 32.70 31.88
CA ALA A 10 -1.21 32.04 30.58
C ALA A 10 -1.37 30.51 30.77
N PRO A 11 -2.16 29.83 29.92
CA PRO A 11 -2.26 28.38 29.96
C PRO A 11 -0.91 27.76 29.60
N VAL A 12 -0.42 26.92 30.51
CA VAL A 12 0.75 26.07 30.30
C VAL A 12 0.46 25.14 29.12
N LEU A 13 1.17 25.35 28.01
CA LEU A 13 1.22 24.43 26.87
C LEU A 13 1.55 23.03 27.42
N GLY A 14 0.55 22.16 27.40
CA GLY A 14 0.68 20.76 27.77
C GLY A 14 1.78 20.12 26.93
N LYS A 15 2.71 19.46 27.59
CA LYS A 15 3.76 18.65 26.97
C LYS A 15 3.11 17.74 25.93
N THR A 16 3.45 17.93 24.65
CA THR A 16 3.19 16.96 23.60
C THR A 16 3.82 15.65 24.06
N GLN A 17 3.00 14.72 24.56
CA GLN A 17 3.48 13.38 24.86
C GLN A 17 3.91 12.81 23.52
N ASN A 18 5.23 12.67 23.36
CA ASN A 18 5.85 11.87 22.33
C ASN A 18 5.46 10.42 22.66
N ARG A 19 4.22 10.03 22.33
CA ARG A 19 3.82 8.62 22.36
C ARG A 19 4.71 7.95 21.33
N GLU A 20 5.59 7.06 21.79
CA GLU A 20 6.29 6.15 20.89
C GLU A 20 5.25 5.48 20.01
N LYS A 21 5.25 5.84 18.72
CA LYS A 21 4.36 5.27 17.71
C LYS A 21 4.64 3.76 17.69
N ILE A 22 3.70 2.94 18.17
CA ILE A 22 3.90 1.48 18.21
C ILE A 22 3.82 0.98 16.77
N MET A 23 4.97 0.74 16.16
CA MET A 23 5.03 0.15 14.82
C MET A 23 4.83 -1.37 14.87
N ALA A 24 4.21 -1.93 13.83
CA ALA A 24 3.98 -3.37 13.73
C ALA A 24 5.29 -4.17 13.75
N LYS A 25 5.23 -5.36 14.37
CA LYS A 25 6.26 -6.40 14.21
C LYS A 25 5.81 -7.39 13.14
N LEU A 26 6.75 -8.17 12.59
CA LEU A 26 6.48 -9.16 11.54
C LEU A 26 5.27 -10.07 11.83
N PRO A 27 5.07 -10.63 13.05
CA PRO A 27 3.89 -11.47 13.32
C PRO A 27 2.56 -10.74 13.06
N ALA A 28 2.45 -9.47 13.47
CA ALA A 28 1.23 -8.69 13.25
C ALA A 28 0.99 -8.41 11.76
N LEU A 29 2.05 -8.15 11.00
CA LEU A 29 1.95 -8.00 9.54
C LEU A 29 1.52 -9.32 8.86
N VAL A 30 2.05 -10.46 9.29
CA VAL A 30 1.65 -11.79 8.80
C VAL A 30 0.18 -12.05 9.10
N ASP A 31 -0.26 -11.76 10.33
CA ASP A 31 -1.66 -11.94 10.75
C ASP A 31 -2.59 -11.08 9.89
N ALA A 32 -2.25 -9.80 9.70
CA ALA A 32 -3.01 -8.88 8.87
C ALA A 32 -3.12 -9.34 7.42
N ILE A 33 -2.03 -9.83 6.82
CA ILE A 33 -2.08 -10.34 5.45
C ILE A 33 -2.92 -11.63 5.39
N ALA A 34 -2.81 -12.53 6.36
CA ALA A 34 -3.60 -13.76 6.39
C ALA A 34 -5.11 -13.51 6.42
N GLU A 35 -5.56 -12.44 7.09
CA GLU A 35 -6.97 -12.05 7.16
C GLU A 35 -7.55 -11.65 5.79
N VAL A 36 -6.73 -11.10 4.89
CA VAL A 36 -7.21 -10.51 3.62
C VAL A 36 -6.73 -11.24 2.37
N ASP A 37 -5.63 -11.99 2.43
CA ASP A 37 -5.02 -12.67 1.28
C ASP A 37 -5.70 -14.01 0.95
N GLY A 38 -6.37 -14.62 1.93
CA GLY A 38 -7.05 -15.91 1.81
C GLY A 38 -6.14 -17.14 1.93
N ARG A 39 -4.81 -16.94 2.05
CA ARG A 39 -3.86 -18.01 2.39
C ARG A 39 -3.79 -18.22 3.89
N ASP A 40 -3.45 -19.44 4.29
CA ASP A 40 -3.24 -19.73 5.70
C ASP A 40 -1.97 -19.03 6.23
N ARG A 41 -2.01 -18.73 7.53
CA ARG A 41 -0.93 -18.06 8.24
C ARG A 41 0.41 -18.80 8.14
N ALA A 42 0.41 -20.14 8.13
CA ALA A 42 1.65 -20.92 8.08
C ALA A 42 2.35 -20.81 6.72
N THR A 43 1.57 -20.76 5.63
CA THR A 43 2.09 -20.46 4.28
C THR A 43 2.74 -19.08 4.24
N ILE A 44 2.08 -18.06 4.79
CA ILE A 44 2.63 -16.69 4.81
C ILE A 44 3.90 -16.62 5.68
N ASP A 45 3.91 -17.26 6.85
CA ASP A 45 5.09 -17.38 7.72
C ASP A 45 6.26 -18.05 6.99
N HIS A 46 5.99 -19.08 6.20
CA HIS A 46 7.02 -19.76 5.42
C HIS A 46 7.64 -18.82 4.38
N VAL A 47 6.83 -18.07 3.63
CA VAL A 47 7.30 -17.06 2.68
C VAL A 47 8.08 -15.96 3.38
N ALA A 48 7.54 -15.40 4.47
CA ALA A 48 8.20 -14.36 5.27
C ALA A 48 9.56 -14.82 5.80
N ARG A 49 9.69 -16.09 6.20
CA ARG A 49 10.98 -16.69 6.59
C ARG A 49 11.96 -16.72 5.42
N VAL A 50 11.55 -17.21 4.25
CA VAL A 50 12.44 -17.30 3.09
C VAL A 50 12.98 -15.91 2.70
N ILE A 51 12.12 -14.90 2.59
CA ILE A 51 12.57 -13.56 2.16
C ILE A 51 13.37 -12.83 3.24
N ARG A 52 13.14 -13.16 4.51
CA ARG A 52 13.99 -12.69 5.63
C ARG A 52 15.38 -13.29 5.59
N GLU A 53 15.50 -14.60 5.30
CA GLU A 53 16.80 -15.25 5.12
C GLU A 53 17.57 -14.67 3.91
N ALA A 54 16.84 -14.18 2.91
CA ALA A 54 17.39 -13.44 1.76
C ALA A 54 17.64 -11.94 2.03
N GLY A 55 17.32 -11.43 3.22
CA GLY A 55 17.62 -10.04 3.62
C GLY A 55 16.57 -8.97 3.27
N TYR A 56 15.40 -9.34 2.74
CA TYR A 56 14.31 -8.39 2.44
C TYR A 56 13.48 -7.99 3.66
N ILE A 57 13.65 -8.70 4.77
CA ILE A 57 13.10 -8.36 6.07
C ILE A 57 14.26 -8.38 7.08
N PRO A 58 14.46 -7.34 7.89
CA PRO A 58 15.54 -7.28 8.85
C PRO A 58 15.53 -8.45 9.85
N THR A 59 16.69 -9.06 10.09
CA THR A 59 16.91 -10.05 11.15
C THR A 59 17.43 -9.37 12.41
N THR A 60 16.53 -8.99 13.31
CA THR A 60 16.90 -8.43 14.62
C THR A 60 16.45 -9.34 15.76
N LYS A 61 16.69 -8.91 17.01
CA LYS A 61 16.39 -9.68 18.22
C LYS A 61 14.89 -9.99 18.32
N ARG A 62 14.51 -10.98 19.12
CA ARG A 62 13.09 -11.27 19.42
C ARG A 62 12.57 -10.34 20.52
N GLY A 63 11.24 -10.21 20.63
CA GLY A 63 10.58 -9.46 21.70
C GLY A 63 10.64 -7.94 21.48
N SER A 64 10.88 -7.19 22.55
CA SER A 64 10.94 -5.72 22.50
C SER A 64 12.00 -5.18 21.55
N GLY A 65 13.06 -5.95 21.27
CA GLY A 65 14.12 -5.59 20.32
C GLY A 65 13.89 -6.04 18.88
N ALA A 66 12.69 -6.51 18.53
CA ALA A 66 12.36 -6.90 17.16
C ALA A 66 12.19 -5.69 16.25
N SER A 67 12.57 -5.87 14.98
CA SER A 67 12.45 -4.84 13.96
C SER A 67 11.00 -4.46 13.76
N GLU A 68 10.82 -3.16 13.60
CA GLU A 68 9.58 -2.56 13.17
C GLU A 68 9.44 -2.77 11.67
N MET A 69 8.23 -3.13 11.24
CA MET A 69 7.90 -3.26 9.84
C MET A 69 7.47 -1.90 9.30
N THR A 70 7.96 -1.58 8.12
CA THR A 70 7.57 -0.40 7.34
C THR A 70 6.81 -0.83 6.10
N ALA A 71 6.33 0.13 5.29
CA ALA A 71 5.74 -0.17 3.99
C ALA A 71 6.69 -0.99 3.09
N ARG A 72 8.01 -0.82 3.24
CA ARG A 72 9.00 -1.60 2.48
C ARG A 72 8.92 -3.09 2.76
N GLU A 73 8.92 -3.50 4.03
CA GLU A 73 8.80 -4.92 4.39
C GLU A 73 7.44 -5.49 3.97
N ALA A 74 6.37 -4.70 4.11
CA ALA A 74 5.03 -5.10 3.66
C ALA A 74 4.94 -5.29 2.14
N ALA A 75 5.49 -4.35 1.38
CA ALA A 75 5.60 -4.45 -0.08
C ALA A 75 6.39 -5.70 -0.48
N ASN A 76 7.55 -5.94 0.12
CA ASN A 76 8.36 -7.12 -0.16
C ASN A 76 7.59 -8.42 0.10
N LEU A 77 6.86 -8.51 1.21
CA LEU A 77 6.07 -9.68 1.55
C LEU A 77 4.90 -9.88 0.56
N LEU A 78 4.19 -8.82 0.17
CA LEU A 78 3.16 -8.88 -0.86
C LEU A 78 3.70 -9.35 -2.21
N LEU A 79 4.84 -8.80 -2.66
CA LEU A 79 5.47 -9.18 -3.91
C LEU A 79 5.93 -10.65 -3.91
N ALA A 80 6.46 -11.15 -2.79
CA ALA A 80 6.80 -12.56 -2.67
C ALA A 80 5.55 -13.46 -2.70
N LEU A 81 4.49 -13.08 -1.99
CA LEU A 81 3.26 -13.86 -1.91
C LEU A 81 2.48 -13.90 -3.23
N LYS A 82 2.42 -12.78 -3.93
CA LYS A 82 1.65 -12.65 -5.17
C LYS A 82 2.50 -12.94 -6.40
N GLY A 83 3.77 -12.54 -6.39
CA GLY A 83 4.64 -12.61 -7.55
C GLY A 83 5.40 -13.92 -7.74
N ALA A 84 5.48 -14.79 -6.73
CA ALA A 84 6.21 -16.05 -6.79
C ALA A 84 5.28 -17.26 -6.93
N ASP A 85 5.71 -18.28 -7.67
CA ASP A 85 5.01 -19.56 -7.82
C ASP A 85 5.18 -20.45 -6.57
N ALA A 86 6.35 -20.39 -5.93
CA ALA A 86 6.67 -21.11 -4.70
C ALA A 86 7.45 -20.22 -3.73
N PRO A 87 7.42 -20.50 -2.41
CA PRO A 87 8.10 -19.68 -1.39
C PRO A 87 9.58 -19.42 -1.67
N LYS A 88 10.30 -20.42 -2.18
CA LYS A 88 11.73 -20.32 -2.54
C LYS A 88 12.02 -19.30 -3.66
N ASP A 89 11.01 -18.99 -4.49
CA ASP A 89 11.13 -18.05 -5.61
C ASP A 89 10.77 -16.61 -5.18
N GLY A 90 10.34 -16.42 -3.91
CA GLY A 90 9.99 -15.13 -3.32
C GLY A 90 11.06 -14.04 -3.48
N PRO A 91 12.34 -14.30 -3.15
CA PRO A 91 13.43 -13.34 -3.37
C PRO A 91 13.52 -12.83 -4.82
N LEU A 92 13.47 -13.74 -5.79
CA LEU A 92 13.54 -13.40 -7.20
C LEU A 92 12.31 -12.59 -7.65
N ALA A 93 11.11 -12.94 -7.17
CA ALA A 93 9.90 -12.18 -7.44
C ALA A 93 10.00 -10.75 -6.89
N ILE A 94 10.54 -10.57 -5.68
CA ILE A 94 10.76 -9.24 -5.10
C ILE A 94 11.71 -8.44 -5.98
N ASP A 95 12.90 -8.98 -6.27
CA ASP A 95 13.91 -8.27 -7.08
C ASP A 95 13.35 -7.82 -8.42
N ARG A 96 12.63 -8.73 -9.08
CA ARG A 96 12.01 -8.47 -10.38
C ARG A 96 10.95 -7.37 -10.30
N PHE A 97 9.94 -7.55 -9.46
CA PHE A 97 8.80 -6.63 -9.45
C PHE A 97 9.24 -5.27 -8.93
N ARG A 98 10.10 -5.21 -7.91
CA ARG A 98 10.63 -3.94 -7.41
C ARG A 98 11.40 -3.16 -8.45
N SER A 99 12.06 -3.81 -9.40
CA SER A 99 12.87 -3.12 -10.41
C SER A 99 12.10 -2.66 -11.63
N LEU A 100 10.81 -3.00 -11.77
CA LEU A 100 10.00 -2.54 -12.89
C LEU A 100 9.95 -1.01 -12.88
N ARG A 101 10.16 -0.40 -14.04
CA ARG A 101 10.19 1.05 -14.26
C ARG A 101 8.84 1.52 -14.75
N GLN A 102 8.43 2.69 -14.31
CA GLN A 102 7.25 3.33 -14.86
C GLN A 102 7.43 3.53 -16.37
N GLU A 103 6.42 3.18 -17.16
CA GLU A 103 6.42 3.47 -18.58
C GLU A 103 6.39 5.00 -18.77
N GLU A 104 7.42 5.55 -19.43
CA GLU A 104 7.47 6.96 -19.83
C GLU A 104 6.51 7.23 -21.01
N THR A 105 5.26 6.82 -20.93
CA THR A 105 4.27 7.18 -21.94
C THR A 105 3.77 8.60 -21.66
N PRO A 106 3.79 9.53 -22.64
CA PRO A 106 3.26 10.88 -22.46
C PRO A 106 1.73 10.94 -22.27
N HIS A 107 1.06 9.79 -22.22
CA HIS A 107 -0.41 9.63 -22.29
C HIS A 107 -0.92 8.40 -21.52
N SER A 108 -0.33 8.05 -20.38
CA SER A 108 -0.89 7.02 -19.49
C SER A 108 -2.21 7.49 -18.86
N GLY A 109 -3.26 7.64 -19.67
CA GLY A 109 -4.67 7.74 -19.27
C GLY A 109 -5.07 8.85 -18.30
N VAL A 110 -4.15 9.69 -17.82
CA VAL A 110 -4.51 10.71 -16.85
C VAL A 110 -5.17 11.85 -17.60
N ASN A 111 -6.46 12.06 -17.34
CA ASN A 111 -7.09 13.33 -17.62
C ASN A 111 -6.33 14.40 -16.82
N TYR A 112 -5.38 15.09 -17.45
CA TYR A 112 -4.50 16.07 -16.78
C TYR A 112 -5.30 17.19 -16.09
N GLU A 113 -6.52 17.47 -16.52
CA GLU A 113 -7.43 18.40 -15.83
C GLU A 113 -7.78 17.92 -14.40
N GLY A 114 -7.72 16.61 -14.12
CA GLY A 114 -7.96 16.01 -12.81
C GLY A 114 -6.71 15.77 -11.95
N PHE A 115 -5.48 15.92 -12.48
CA PHE A 115 -4.25 15.60 -11.74
C PHE A 115 -4.08 16.43 -10.47
N SER A 116 -4.54 17.69 -10.50
CA SER A 116 -4.54 18.57 -9.32
C SER A 116 -5.40 18.03 -8.17
N GLN A 117 -6.48 17.29 -8.50
CA GLN A 117 -7.44 16.73 -7.54
C GLN A 117 -7.14 15.30 -7.10
N LEU A 118 -6.10 14.66 -7.66
CA LEU A 118 -5.72 13.32 -7.21
C LEU A 118 -5.27 13.35 -5.73
N PRO A 119 -5.62 12.32 -4.93
CA PRO A 119 -5.08 12.12 -3.59
C PRO A 119 -3.55 12.09 -3.60
N ILE A 120 -2.90 12.54 -2.51
CA ILE A 120 -1.43 12.64 -2.47
C ILE A 120 -0.79 11.26 -2.63
N ALA A 121 -1.39 10.22 -2.04
CA ALA A 121 -0.99 8.83 -2.26
C ALA A 121 -0.86 8.45 -3.75
N ILE A 122 -1.80 8.88 -4.59
CA ILE A 122 -1.80 8.58 -6.03
C ILE A 122 -0.76 9.43 -6.77
N LYS A 123 -0.56 10.69 -6.35
CA LYS A 123 0.52 11.54 -6.88
C LYS A 123 1.89 10.92 -6.60
N ASN A 124 2.10 10.43 -5.38
CA ASN A 124 3.35 9.74 -5.01
C ASN A 124 3.57 8.46 -5.84
N VAL A 125 2.50 7.70 -6.12
CA VAL A 125 2.55 6.54 -7.03
C VAL A 125 2.92 6.97 -8.45
N ALA A 126 2.38 8.08 -8.94
CA ALA A 126 2.65 8.60 -10.28
C ALA A 126 4.08 9.15 -10.43
N GLU A 127 4.70 9.61 -9.34
CA GLU A 127 6.07 10.13 -9.32
C GLU A 127 7.12 9.04 -9.01
N ALA A 128 6.69 7.84 -8.62
CA ALA A 128 7.57 6.74 -8.28
C ALA A 128 8.34 6.21 -9.51
N ARG A 129 9.66 6.07 -9.39
CA ARG A 129 10.51 5.63 -10.50
C ARG A 129 10.44 4.13 -10.72
N THR A 130 10.12 3.40 -9.66
CA THR A 130 10.02 1.95 -9.67
C THR A 130 8.71 1.47 -9.06
N PHE A 131 8.26 0.28 -9.46
CA PHE A 131 7.06 -0.31 -8.88
C PHE A 131 7.21 -0.60 -7.38
N GLY A 132 8.42 -0.90 -6.91
CA GLY A 132 8.69 -1.06 -5.46
C GLY A 132 8.40 0.22 -4.68
N GLU A 133 8.88 1.37 -5.18
CA GLU A 133 8.60 2.69 -4.58
C GLU A 133 7.11 3.03 -4.66
N ALA A 134 6.46 2.74 -5.79
CA ALA A 134 5.04 2.99 -5.97
C ALA A 134 4.18 2.19 -4.97
N LEU A 135 4.50 0.91 -4.78
CA LEU A 135 3.78 0.06 -3.84
C LEU A 135 4.00 0.50 -2.39
N GLU A 136 5.21 0.95 -2.03
CA GLU A 136 5.48 1.53 -0.71
C GLU A 136 4.66 2.79 -0.47
N ALA A 137 4.68 3.74 -1.42
CA ALA A 137 3.89 4.96 -1.35
C ALA A 137 2.39 4.69 -1.24
N LEU A 138 1.90 3.66 -1.94
CA LEU A 138 0.50 3.25 -1.89
C LEU A 138 0.11 2.64 -0.54
N ILE A 139 0.98 1.83 0.07
CA ILE A 139 0.74 1.27 1.42
C ILE A 139 0.73 2.39 2.46
N ASP A 140 1.74 3.27 2.45
CA ASP A 140 1.83 4.38 3.40
C ASP A 140 0.67 5.38 3.22
N GLY A 141 0.26 5.63 1.97
CA GLY A 141 -0.83 6.56 1.63
C GLY A 141 -2.24 5.97 1.70
N ALA A 142 -2.40 4.67 1.98
CA ALA A 142 -3.72 4.03 1.99
C ALA A 142 -4.72 4.65 3.00
N PRO A 143 -4.32 5.05 4.23
CA PRO A 143 -5.23 5.71 5.17
C PRO A 143 -5.74 7.06 4.66
N GLU A 144 -4.85 7.88 4.10
CA GLU A 144 -5.20 9.17 3.49
C GLU A 144 -6.17 8.95 2.31
N LEU A 145 -5.84 8.03 1.42
CA LEU A 145 -6.68 7.69 0.28
C LEU A 145 -8.08 7.25 0.72
N SER A 146 -8.19 6.48 1.82
CA SER A 146 -9.48 6.07 2.40
C SER A 146 -10.29 7.27 2.87
N GLN A 147 -9.65 8.25 3.53
CA GLN A 147 -10.29 9.48 3.95
C GLN A 147 -10.76 10.33 2.77
N CYS A 148 -9.95 10.47 1.71
CA CYS A 148 -10.35 11.15 0.48
C CYS A 148 -11.57 10.49 -0.16
N LEU A 149 -11.55 9.17 -0.35
CA LEU A 149 -12.68 8.43 -0.92
C LEU A 149 -13.93 8.54 -0.04
N ARG A 150 -13.78 8.53 1.29
CA ARG A 150 -14.86 8.78 2.24
C ARG A 150 -15.46 10.16 1.99
N GLN A 151 -14.65 11.20 1.94
CA GLN A 151 -15.13 12.56 1.71
C GLN A 151 -15.89 12.66 0.37
N CYS A 152 -15.33 12.13 -0.71
CA CYS A 152 -16.00 12.11 -2.02
C CYS A 152 -17.36 11.40 -1.98
N VAL A 153 -17.47 10.27 -1.27
CA VAL A 153 -18.74 9.56 -1.10
C VAL A 153 -19.76 10.39 -0.30
N PHE A 154 -19.33 11.03 0.79
CA PHE A 154 -20.21 11.84 1.62
C PHE A 154 -20.69 13.11 0.89
N GLU A 155 -19.84 13.74 0.09
CA GLU A 155 -20.20 14.89 -0.74
C GLU A 155 -21.16 14.50 -1.87
N ALA A 156 -20.93 13.36 -2.54
CA ALA A 156 -21.75 12.93 -3.67
C ALA A 156 -23.14 12.39 -3.27
N TYR A 157 -23.23 11.70 -2.12
CA TYR A 157 -24.44 10.94 -1.76
C TYR A 157 -25.18 11.46 -0.53
N GLY A 158 -24.49 12.18 0.38
CA GLY A 158 -25.07 12.68 1.62
C GLY A 158 -25.65 11.60 2.53
N GLU A 159 -26.25 12.02 3.64
CA GLU A 159 -26.99 11.12 4.53
C GLU A 159 -28.41 10.84 3.99
N PRO A 160 -28.95 9.62 4.18
CA PRO A 160 -28.39 8.48 4.94
C PRO A 160 -27.60 7.48 4.08
N ARG A 161 -27.30 7.80 2.80
CA ARG A 161 -26.76 6.82 1.84
C ARG A 161 -25.24 6.66 1.92
N ALA A 162 -24.53 7.73 2.27
CA ALA A 162 -23.07 7.75 2.27
C ALA A 162 -22.41 6.64 3.12
N PRO A 163 -22.88 6.30 4.34
CA PRO A 163 -22.29 5.21 5.12
C PRO A 163 -22.36 3.84 4.42
N LEU A 164 -23.47 3.53 3.75
CA LEU A 164 -23.64 2.27 3.03
C LEU A 164 -22.70 2.19 1.83
N ILE A 165 -22.59 3.28 1.07
CA ILE A 165 -21.72 3.35 -0.11
C ILE A 165 -20.25 3.31 0.31
N PHE A 166 -19.89 3.97 1.40
CA PHE A 166 -18.53 3.92 1.92
C PHE A 166 -18.14 2.52 2.37
N LYS A 167 -19.06 1.76 2.99
CA LYS A 167 -18.83 0.34 3.27
C LYS A 167 -18.54 -0.47 2.00
N MET A 168 -19.17 -0.13 0.86
CA MET A 168 -18.85 -0.77 -0.42
C MET A 168 -17.45 -0.39 -0.93
N VAL A 169 -16.99 0.85 -0.69
CA VAL A 169 -15.60 1.28 -0.97
C VAL A 169 -14.60 0.49 -0.12
N GLU A 170 -14.86 0.31 1.18
CA GLU A 170 -13.99 -0.46 2.08
C GLU A 170 -13.84 -1.92 1.64
N THR A 171 -14.85 -2.48 0.98
CA THR A 171 -14.81 -3.83 0.38
C THR A 171 -14.28 -3.87 -1.06
N GLY A 172 -13.88 -2.72 -1.63
CA GLY A 172 -13.41 -2.63 -3.01
C GLY A 172 -14.47 -2.94 -4.05
N SER A 173 -15.76 -2.72 -3.76
CA SER A 173 -16.88 -2.98 -4.68
C SER A 173 -17.42 -1.72 -5.35
N PHE A 174 -17.09 -0.53 -4.83
CA PHE A 174 -17.61 0.74 -5.34
C PHE A 174 -16.51 1.64 -5.92
N ALA A 175 -15.39 1.78 -5.24
CA ALA A 175 -14.22 2.49 -5.72
C ALA A 175 -13.01 1.98 -4.95
N GLY A 176 -11.82 2.19 -5.49
CA GLY A 176 -10.58 1.85 -4.80
C GLY A 176 -9.39 1.82 -5.73
N VAL A 177 -8.28 1.36 -5.17
CA VAL A 177 -7.07 1.05 -5.93
C VAL A 177 -6.96 -0.45 -6.12
N GLU A 178 -6.54 -0.84 -7.32
CA GLU A 178 -6.18 -2.20 -7.66
C GLU A 178 -4.72 -2.25 -8.12
N VAL A 179 -3.98 -3.21 -7.57
CA VAL A 179 -2.62 -3.54 -8.00
C VAL A 179 -2.67 -4.87 -8.71
N THR A 180 -2.23 -4.90 -9.96
CA THR A 180 -2.17 -6.13 -10.77
C THR A 180 -0.73 -6.47 -11.13
N LEU A 181 -0.31 -7.68 -10.80
CA LEU A 181 0.96 -8.27 -11.21
C LEU A 181 0.73 -9.20 -12.40
N LYS A 182 1.45 -8.94 -13.48
CA LYS A 182 1.56 -9.78 -14.68
C LYS A 182 3.01 -10.28 -14.77
N ARG A 183 3.27 -11.24 -15.64
CA ARG A 183 4.59 -11.91 -15.74
C ARG A 183 5.79 -10.95 -15.79
N TYR A 184 5.69 -9.87 -16.56
CA TYR A 184 6.76 -8.89 -16.75
C TYR A 184 6.28 -7.45 -16.56
N GLN A 185 5.13 -7.26 -15.92
CA GLN A 185 4.50 -5.95 -15.81
C GLN A 185 3.78 -5.86 -14.46
N ALA A 186 3.73 -4.66 -13.90
CA ALA A 186 2.80 -4.35 -12.83
C ALA A 186 1.95 -3.14 -13.22
N GLU A 187 0.76 -3.06 -12.66
CA GLU A 187 -0.20 -2.01 -12.95
C GLU A 187 -0.82 -1.55 -11.63
N VAL A 188 -0.97 -0.23 -11.47
CA VAL A 188 -1.71 0.38 -10.37
C VAL A 188 -2.82 1.22 -10.99
N ALA A 189 -4.07 0.90 -10.65
CA ALA A 189 -5.23 1.60 -11.16
C ALA A 189 -6.09 2.12 -10.00
N LEU A 190 -6.46 3.41 -10.06
CA LEU A 190 -7.55 3.97 -9.27
C LEU A 190 -8.81 3.92 -10.11
N TRP A 191 -9.86 3.30 -9.57
CA TRP A 191 -11.12 3.15 -10.28
C TRP A 191 -12.32 3.44 -9.37
N ARG A 192 -13.45 3.70 -10.01
CA ARG A 192 -14.76 3.91 -9.37
C ARG A 192 -15.86 3.31 -10.23
N ASN A 193 -16.93 2.85 -9.61
CA ASN A 193 -18.14 2.40 -10.29
C ASN A 193 -19.12 3.58 -10.39
N PHE A 194 -19.32 4.08 -11.60
CA PHE A 194 -20.31 5.11 -11.89
C PHE A 194 -21.44 4.50 -12.71
N ALA A 195 -22.67 4.57 -12.18
CA ALA A 195 -23.86 3.99 -12.83
C ALA A 195 -23.71 2.50 -13.24
N GLY A 196 -22.96 1.71 -12.46
CA GLY A 196 -22.72 0.29 -12.74
C GLY A 196 -21.66 0.02 -13.81
N GLN A 197 -20.94 1.05 -14.28
CA GLN A 197 -19.79 0.93 -15.16
C GLN A 197 -18.51 1.31 -14.39
N PRO A 198 -17.45 0.49 -14.45
CA PRO A 198 -16.16 0.88 -13.89
C PRO A 198 -15.53 1.98 -14.76
N GLU A 199 -15.17 3.09 -14.13
CA GLU A 199 -14.36 4.16 -14.68
C GLU A 199 -12.98 4.12 -14.03
N THR A 200 -11.93 4.24 -14.84
CA THR A 200 -10.54 4.34 -14.36
C THR A 200 -10.14 5.80 -14.32
N ASP A 201 -9.94 6.35 -13.12
CA ASP A 201 -9.55 7.74 -12.90
C ASP A 201 -8.03 7.92 -13.05
N PHE A 202 -7.26 6.88 -12.74
CA PHE A 202 -5.80 6.86 -12.89
C PHE A 202 -5.32 5.44 -13.17
N ILE A 203 -4.33 5.31 -14.06
CA ILE A 203 -3.63 4.07 -14.31
C ILE A 203 -2.16 4.36 -14.58
N THR A 204 -1.29 3.60 -13.94
CA THR A 204 0.14 3.61 -14.26
C THR A 204 0.62 2.18 -14.45
N THR A 205 1.51 2.02 -15.43
CA THR A 205 2.07 0.74 -15.82
C THR A 205 3.57 0.75 -15.56
N PHE A 206 4.08 -0.33 -14.99
CA PHE A 206 5.49 -0.57 -14.77
C PHE A 206 5.96 -1.76 -15.60
N LEU A 207 7.00 -1.54 -16.40
CA LEU A 207 7.57 -2.49 -17.36
C LEU A 207 9.02 -2.82 -17.02
N PRO A 208 9.60 -3.87 -17.62
CA PRO A 208 11.00 -4.20 -17.41
C PRO A 208 11.89 -3.07 -17.90
N ASP A 209 12.87 -2.71 -17.06
CA ASP A 209 13.97 -1.85 -17.44
C ASP A 209 14.77 -2.49 -18.60
N LEU A 210 14.85 -1.81 -19.75
CA LEU A 210 15.41 -2.38 -20.98
C LEU A 210 16.87 -2.80 -20.80
N GLU A 211 17.69 -1.97 -20.15
CA GLU A 211 19.10 -2.27 -19.90
C GLU A 211 19.26 -3.54 -19.04
N ARG A 212 18.47 -3.65 -17.97
CA ARG A 212 18.45 -4.86 -17.13
C ARG A 212 17.91 -6.08 -17.88
N GLN A 213 16.94 -5.89 -18.77
CA GLN A 213 16.40 -6.97 -19.60
C GLN A 213 17.45 -7.51 -20.57
N GLU A 214 18.20 -6.63 -21.23
CA GLU A 214 19.33 -7.01 -22.10
C GLU A 214 20.44 -7.71 -21.32
N ALA A 215 20.68 -7.30 -20.07
CA ALA A 215 21.59 -7.99 -19.15
C ALA A 215 21.07 -9.33 -18.63
N GLY A 216 19.85 -9.75 -19.01
CA GLY A 216 19.26 -11.03 -18.63
C GLY A 216 18.64 -11.08 -17.23
N PHE A 217 18.51 -9.93 -16.54
CA PHE A 217 18.02 -9.85 -15.16
C PHE A 217 16.61 -10.42 -14.99
N TYR A 218 15.72 -10.16 -15.95
CA TYR A 218 14.33 -10.62 -15.90
C TYR A 218 14.14 -12.08 -16.33
N GLY A 219 15.19 -12.73 -16.87
CA GLY A 219 15.23 -14.14 -17.25
C GLY A 219 14.34 -14.54 -18.44
N ALA A 220 14.89 -15.29 -19.40
CA ALA A 220 14.13 -15.90 -20.49
C ALA A 220 13.34 -17.17 -20.08
N GLY A 221 13.48 -17.63 -18.83
CA GLY A 221 13.07 -18.98 -18.40
C GLY A 221 12.40 -19.09 -17.03
N THR A 222 12.03 -17.98 -16.39
CA THR A 222 11.29 -18.03 -15.13
C THR A 222 9.91 -18.64 -15.39
N LYS A 223 9.62 -19.72 -14.65
CA LYS A 223 8.29 -20.31 -14.55
C LYS A 223 7.44 -19.35 -13.74
N ASP A 224 7.00 -18.28 -14.37
CA ASP A 224 6.10 -17.34 -13.74
C ASP A 224 4.67 -17.71 -14.02
N HIS A 225 3.80 -17.30 -13.09
CA HIS A 225 2.38 -17.16 -13.27
C HIS A 225 2.05 -16.70 -14.69
N ARG A 226 1.43 -17.61 -15.46
CA ARG A 226 0.74 -17.28 -16.72
C ARG A 226 -0.52 -16.44 -16.47
N VAL A 227 -0.87 -16.23 -15.20
CA VAL A 227 -2.12 -15.63 -14.75
C VAL A 227 -1.80 -14.29 -14.08
N ALA A 228 -2.59 -13.27 -14.42
CA ALA A 228 -2.54 -11.99 -13.72
C ALA A 228 -3.08 -12.18 -12.30
N VAL A 229 -2.37 -11.68 -11.30
CA VAL A 229 -2.77 -11.76 -9.90
C VAL A 229 -2.80 -10.36 -9.31
N GLY A 230 -3.85 -10.04 -8.57
CA GLY A 230 -4.02 -8.71 -8.01
C GLY A 230 -4.33 -8.72 -6.52
N PHE A 231 -4.26 -7.53 -5.94
CA PHE A 231 -4.79 -7.21 -4.64
C PHE A 231 -5.33 -5.78 -4.66
N GLY A 232 -6.41 -5.58 -3.92
CA GLY A 232 -7.15 -4.32 -3.95
C GLY A 232 -6.96 -3.47 -2.71
N PHE A 233 -7.71 -2.39 -2.69
CA PHE A 233 -7.79 -1.42 -1.61
C PHE A 233 -8.03 -2.01 -0.20
N PRO A 234 -8.87 -3.05 -0.01
CA PRO A 234 -9.06 -3.64 1.32
C PRO A 234 -7.75 -4.19 1.90
N THR A 235 -6.94 -4.84 1.08
CA THR A 235 -5.62 -5.37 1.48
C THR A 235 -4.68 -4.25 1.88
N LEU A 236 -4.63 -3.17 1.09
CA LEU A 236 -3.76 -2.01 1.33
C LEU A 236 -4.12 -1.30 2.65
N ILE A 237 -5.40 -1.00 2.87
CA ILE A 237 -5.88 -0.38 4.12
C ILE A 237 -5.53 -1.25 5.31
N HIS A 238 -5.82 -2.54 5.23
CA HIS A 238 -5.65 -3.45 6.37
C HIS A 238 -4.18 -3.59 6.79
N ILE A 239 -3.27 -3.63 5.81
CA ILE A 239 -1.82 -3.59 6.05
C ILE A 239 -1.42 -2.24 6.66
N ALA A 240 -1.82 -1.12 6.07
CA ALA A 240 -1.44 0.21 6.55
C ALA A 240 -1.89 0.48 7.99
N GLN A 241 -3.13 0.12 8.32
CA GLN A 241 -3.68 0.20 9.68
C GLN A 241 -2.97 -0.72 10.68
N THR A 242 -2.34 -1.78 10.19
CA THR A 242 -1.52 -2.66 11.03
C THR A 242 -0.18 -2.03 11.29
N LEU A 243 0.46 -1.44 10.27
CA LEU A 243 1.75 -0.75 10.39
C LEU A 243 1.66 0.50 11.30
N SER A 244 0.54 1.22 11.27
CA SER A 244 0.26 2.43 12.08
C SER A 244 -1.03 2.30 12.90
N PRO A 245 -1.05 1.51 13.99
CA PRO A 245 -2.26 1.25 14.77
C PRO A 245 -2.82 2.47 15.51
N ASP A 246 -2.02 3.53 15.71
CA ASP A 246 -2.44 4.75 16.41
C ASP A 246 -3.44 5.61 15.61
N GLU A 247 -3.63 5.38 14.33
CA GLU A 247 -4.58 6.12 13.46
C GLU A 247 -6.03 5.57 13.54
N ARG A 248 -6.28 4.54 14.35
CA ARG A 248 -7.62 3.92 14.52
C ARG A 248 -8.55 4.67 15.49
N ARG A 249 -8.21 5.89 15.93
CA ARG A 249 -8.99 6.67 16.93
C ARG A 249 -9.60 7.93 16.36
#